data_AF-A0A847XXI6-F1
#
_entry.id   AF-A0A847XXI6-F1
#
_cell.length_a   1.000
_cell.length_b   1.000
_cell.length_c   1.000
_cell.angle_alpha   90.00
_cell.angle_beta   90.00
_cell.angle_gamma   90.00
#
_symmetry.space_group_name_H-M   'P 1'
#
loop_
_entity.id
_entity.type
_entity.pdbx_description
1 polymer ?
#
loop_
_entity_poly.entity_id
_entity_poly.type
_entity_poly.pdbx_seq_one_letter_code
_entity_poly.pdbx_strand_id
1 'polypeptide(L)'
;MSKQYDGTVFFKMMAANEKAVATLYRQIAGNAKLGAGFFDKLAKDEDRHFDIYTGLLKKHEGTRDLSVEVTEEQENYLKLLVDNNMLKDADKLLQKVAKSTDKDEVFDLAERAERDSVLFVEELMSLFPGLQPADFKVVLNEEKDHLAQVLSRRTENKLTSLRL
;
A
#
# COMPACT_ATOMS: atom_id res chain seq x y z
N MET A 1 1.47 -6.25 29.91
CA MET A 1 2.85 -6.80 29.88
C MET A 1 3.39 -6.65 28.46
N SER A 2 4.70 -6.48 28.27
CA SER A 2 5.30 -6.52 26.94
C SER A 2 5.47 -7.96 26.45
N LYS A 3 5.35 -8.17 25.14
CA LYS A 3 5.55 -9.45 24.46
C LYS A 3 6.45 -9.21 23.25
N GLN A 4 7.20 -10.24 22.85
CA GLN A 4 7.96 -10.21 21.61
C GLN A 4 7.01 -10.44 20.43
N TYR A 5 7.02 -9.50 19.49
CA TYR A 5 6.26 -9.55 18.25
C TYR A 5 7.19 -9.76 17.06
N ASP A 6 6.84 -10.73 16.23
CA ASP A 6 7.54 -11.03 14.98
C ASP A 6 6.94 -10.20 13.83
N GLY A 7 7.67 -9.15 13.43
CA GLY A 7 7.31 -8.27 12.32
C GLY A 7 7.36 -8.91 10.94
N THR A 8 7.85 -10.15 10.82
CA THR A 8 7.93 -10.87 9.53
C THR A 8 6.58 -10.94 8.83
N VAL A 9 5.48 -11.15 9.58
CA VAL A 9 4.12 -11.18 9.02
C VAL A 9 3.74 -9.83 8.43
N PHE A 10 4.07 -8.74 9.11
CA PHE A 10 3.77 -7.38 8.67
C PHE A 10 4.57 -7.02 7.40
N PHE A 11 5.86 -7.36 7.34
CA PHE A 11 6.68 -7.20 6.13
C PHE A 11 6.16 -8.01 4.93
N LYS A 12 5.75 -9.27 5.17
CA LYS A 12 5.17 -10.13 4.11
C LYS A 12 3.86 -9.54 3.58
N MET A 13 3.03 -9.00 4.47
CA MET A 13 1.81 -8.30 4.07
C MET A 13 2.14 -7.06 3.23
N MET A 14 3.08 -6.21 3.65
CA MET A 14 3.50 -5.04 2.88
C MET A 14 3.92 -5.42 1.46
N ALA A 15 4.84 -6.38 1.31
CA ALA A 15 5.25 -6.86 0.00
C ALA A 15 4.07 -7.43 -0.82
N ALA A 16 3.17 -8.20 -0.20
CA ALA A 16 1.99 -8.72 -0.89
C ALA A 16 1.06 -7.59 -1.37
N ASN A 17 0.91 -6.54 -0.56
CA ASN A 17 0.13 -5.36 -0.89
C ASN A 17 0.73 -4.62 -2.09
N GLU A 18 2.02 -4.28 -2.07
CA GLU A 18 2.69 -3.59 -3.18
C GLU A 18 2.47 -4.31 -4.51
N LYS A 19 2.65 -5.63 -4.51
CA LYS A 19 2.44 -6.44 -5.70
C LYS A 19 0.98 -6.42 -6.19
N ALA A 20 0.03 -6.44 -5.25
CA ALA A 20 -1.39 -6.37 -5.56
C ALA A 20 -1.79 -4.98 -6.10
N VAL A 21 -1.28 -3.89 -5.51
CA VAL A 21 -1.49 -2.51 -6.00
C VAL A 21 -0.88 -2.34 -7.39
N ALA A 22 0.37 -2.80 -7.60
CA ALA A 22 1.03 -2.75 -8.90
C ALA A 22 0.22 -3.49 -9.98
N THR A 23 -0.42 -4.61 -9.62
CA THR A 23 -1.29 -5.38 -10.53
C THR A 23 -2.59 -4.61 -10.81
N LEU A 24 -3.19 -4.05 -9.77
CA LEU A 24 -4.39 -3.22 -9.86
C LEU A 24 -4.18 -2.03 -10.79
N TYR A 25 -3.08 -1.29 -10.62
CA TYR A 25 -2.74 -0.13 -11.43
C TYR A 25 -2.47 -0.47 -12.89
N ARG A 26 -1.75 -1.57 -13.18
CA ARG A 26 -1.62 -2.04 -14.56
C ARG A 26 -2.96 -2.40 -15.20
N GLN A 27 -3.86 -3.03 -14.43
CA GLN A 27 -5.18 -3.39 -14.93
C GLN A 27 -6.02 -2.15 -15.25
N ILE A 28 -5.97 -1.13 -14.39
CA ILE A 28 -6.61 0.17 -14.64
C ILE A 28 -5.97 0.84 -15.85
N ALA A 29 -4.64 0.80 -15.96
CA ALA A 29 -3.91 1.42 -17.05
C ALA A 29 -4.24 0.81 -18.42
N GLY A 30 -4.55 -0.50 -18.46
CA GLY A 30 -5.04 -1.19 -19.65
C GLY A 30 -6.37 -0.63 -20.19
N ASN A 31 -7.12 0.11 -19.37
CA ASN A 31 -8.30 0.84 -19.81
C ASN A 31 -7.96 2.31 -20.08
N ALA A 32 -7.70 2.64 -21.35
CA ALA A 32 -7.30 3.98 -21.79
C ALA A 32 -8.22 5.13 -21.32
N LYS A 33 -9.49 4.84 -21.00
CA LYS A 33 -10.44 5.84 -20.48
C LYS A 33 -10.16 6.24 -19.03
N LEU A 34 -9.32 5.51 -18.29
CA LEU A 34 -9.09 5.66 -16.86
C LEU A 34 -7.73 6.31 -16.50
N GLY A 35 -6.98 6.83 -17.48
CA GLY A 35 -5.72 7.52 -17.20
C GLY A 35 -4.49 6.60 -17.27
N ALA A 36 -4.34 5.88 -18.39
CA ALA A 36 -3.33 4.86 -18.62
C ALA A 36 -1.90 5.25 -18.18
N GLY A 37 -1.41 6.41 -18.61
CA GLY A 37 -0.04 6.84 -18.27
C GLY A 37 0.18 7.18 -16.80
N PHE A 38 -0.87 7.58 -16.08
CA PHE A 38 -0.77 7.88 -14.64
C PHE A 38 -0.63 6.59 -13.84
N PHE A 39 -1.54 5.64 -14.05
CA PHE A 39 -1.52 4.37 -13.33
C PHE A 39 -0.35 3.47 -13.75
N ASP A 40 0.15 3.56 -14.99
CA ASP A 40 1.38 2.86 -15.39
C ASP A 40 2.61 3.37 -14.63
N LYS A 41 2.66 4.68 -14.33
CA LYS A 41 3.74 5.24 -13.51
C LYS A 41 3.64 4.72 -12.07
N LEU A 42 2.47 4.83 -11.45
CA LEU A 42 2.26 4.33 -10.08
C LEU A 42 2.62 2.86 -9.97
N ALA A 43 2.17 2.02 -10.92
CA ALA A 43 2.49 0.58 -10.91
C ALA A 43 3.99 0.27 -10.88
N LYS A 44 4.82 1.09 -11.55
CA LYS A 44 6.28 0.92 -11.54
C LYS A 44 6.90 1.36 -10.23
N ASP A 45 6.35 2.39 -9.61
CA ASP A 45 6.77 2.84 -8.29
C ASP A 45 6.48 1.72 -7.26
N GLU A 46 5.32 1.06 -7.34
CA GLU A 46 4.98 -0.08 -6.46
C GLU A 46 5.85 -1.32 -6.68
N ASP A 47 6.25 -1.61 -7.93
CA ASP A 47 7.19 -2.71 -8.17
C ASP A 47 8.52 -2.46 -7.44
N ARG A 48 8.97 -1.20 -7.41
CA ARG A 48 10.19 -0.82 -6.68
C ARG A 48 9.97 -0.91 -5.18
N HIS A 49 8.81 -0.50 -4.66
CA HIS A 49 8.47 -0.66 -3.23
C HIS A 49 8.46 -2.14 -2.83
N PHE A 50 7.88 -3.00 -3.67
CA PHE A 50 7.92 -4.46 -3.50
C PHE A 50 9.35 -4.99 -3.38
N ASP A 51 10.25 -4.54 -4.27
CA ASP A 51 11.66 -4.94 -4.23
C ASP A 51 12.37 -4.48 -2.96
N ILE A 52 12.05 -3.28 -2.46
CA ILE A 52 12.57 -2.76 -1.19
C ILE A 52 12.12 -3.65 -0.03
N TYR A 53 10.81 -3.91 0.11
CA TYR A 53 10.29 -4.72 1.22
C TYR A 53 10.77 -6.18 1.17
N THR A 54 10.82 -6.79 -0.01
CA THR A 54 11.30 -8.17 -0.15
C THR A 54 12.81 -8.28 0.05
N GLY A 55 13.59 -7.28 -0.39
CA GLY A 55 15.02 -7.20 -0.13
C GLY A 55 15.33 -7.09 1.37
N LEU A 56 14.60 -6.24 2.08
CA LEU A 56 14.65 -6.11 3.54
C LEU A 56 14.27 -7.40 4.25
N LEU A 57 13.13 -7.99 3.87
CA LEU A 57 12.67 -9.26 4.43
C LEU A 57 13.74 -10.34 4.25
N LYS A 58 14.29 -10.52 3.05
CA LYS A 58 15.34 -11.52 2.78
C LYS A 58 16.60 -11.30 3.62
N LYS A 59 16.94 -10.04 3.93
CA LYS A 59 18.13 -9.69 4.72
C LYS A 59 17.96 -9.97 6.21
N HIS A 60 16.74 -9.84 6.73
CA HIS A 60 16.47 -9.84 8.17
C HIS A 60 15.55 -10.99 8.63
N GLU A 61 14.93 -11.74 7.72
CA GLU A 61 14.12 -12.92 8.07
C GLU A 61 15.00 -13.98 8.76
N GLY A 62 14.51 -14.49 9.90
CA GLY A 62 15.26 -15.43 10.73
C GLY A 62 16.32 -14.79 11.64
N THR A 63 16.51 -13.47 11.58
CA THR A 63 17.29 -12.72 12.58
C THR A 63 16.37 -12.13 13.66
N ARG A 64 16.95 -11.52 14.69
CA ARG A 64 16.18 -10.79 15.72
C ARG A 64 15.84 -9.35 15.30
N ASP A 65 16.27 -8.91 14.11
CA ASP A 65 16.10 -7.51 13.67
C ASP A 65 14.63 -7.17 13.36
N LEU A 66 13.82 -8.18 13.04
CA LEU A 66 12.36 -8.04 12.84
C LEU A 66 11.57 -8.40 14.11
N SER A 67 12.23 -8.58 15.25
CA SER A 67 11.58 -8.82 16.54
C SER A 67 11.55 -7.53 17.36
N VAL A 68 10.37 -7.12 17.81
CA VAL A 68 10.20 -5.92 18.64
C VAL A 68 9.33 -6.23 19.86
N GLU A 69 9.62 -5.59 20.98
CA GLU A 69 8.73 -5.66 22.15
C GLU A 69 7.54 -4.73 21.95
N VAL A 70 6.34 -5.30 22.03
CA VAL A 70 5.07 -4.56 21.93
C VAL A 70 4.21 -4.84 23.16
N THR A 71 3.29 -3.93 23.45
CA THR A 71 2.22 -4.22 24.41
C THR A 71 1.18 -5.15 23.78
N GLU A 72 0.39 -5.83 24.60
CA GLU A 72 -0.74 -6.64 24.12
C GLU A 72 -1.78 -5.80 23.33
N GLU A 73 -1.99 -4.55 23.73
CA GLU A 73 -2.84 -3.61 22.99
C GLU A 73 -2.28 -3.32 21.60
N GLN A 74 -0.97 -3.07 21.50
CA GLN A 74 -0.30 -2.81 20.23
C GLN A 74 -0.30 -4.05 19.33
N GLU A 75 -0.03 -5.24 19.88
CA GLU A 75 -0.14 -6.51 19.13
C GLU A 75 -1.54 -6.71 18.54
N ASN A 76 -2.58 -6.48 19.35
CA ASN A 76 -3.98 -6.57 18.91
C ASN A 76 -4.30 -5.54 17.82
N TYR A 77 -3.80 -4.32 17.96
CA TYR A 77 -3.96 -3.27 16.95
C TYR A 77 -3.27 -3.66 15.63
N LEU A 78 -2.02 -4.13 15.66
CA LEU A 78 -1.32 -4.59 14.45
C LEU A 78 -2.04 -5.76 13.78
N LYS A 79 -2.56 -6.69 14.58
CA LYS A 79 -3.37 -7.79 14.07
C LYS A 79 -4.63 -7.27 13.36
N LEU A 80 -5.31 -6.28 13.93
CA LEU A 80 -6.47 -5.65 13.29
C LEU A 80 -6.10 -4.95 11.99
N LEU A 81 -4.96 -4.26 11.92
CA LEU A 81 -4.46 -3.68 10.67
C LEU A 81 -4.25 -4.73 9.59
N VAL A 82 -3.54 -5.83 9.93
CA VAL A 82 -3.30 -6.94 9.00
C VAL A 82 -4.61 -7.61 8.57
N ASP A 83 -5.52 -7.81 9.51
CA ASP A 83 -6.76 -8.54 9.26
C ASP A 83 -7.82 -7.73 8.48
N ASN A 84 -7.72 -6.39 8.48
CA ASN A 84 -8.67 -5.50 7.81
C ASN A 84 -8.05 -4.72 6.64
N ASN A 85 -6.79 -5.00 6.30
CA ASN A 85 -6.12 -4.49 5.11
C ASN A 85 -7.01 -4.66 3.87
N MET A 86 -7.19 -3.58 3.09
CA MET A 86 -7.99 -3.59 1.87
C MET A 86 -7.60 -4.73 0.93
N LEU A 87 -6.31 -5.03 0.79
CA LEU A 87 -5.79 -5.99 -0.18
C LEU A 87 -5.78 -7.44 0.32
N LYS A 88 -6.37 -7.71 1.49
CA LYS A 88 -6.53 -9.09 2.01
C LYS A 88 -7.24 -10.01 1.01
N ASP A 89 -8.22 -9.48 0.27
CA ASP A 89 -8.91 -10.16 -0.83
C ASP A 89 -8.58 -9.51 -2.19
N ALA A 90 -7.29 -9.33 -2.49
CA ALA A 90 -6.81 -8.67 -3.72
C ALA A 90 -7.48 -9.22 -5.00
N ASP A 91 -7.66 -10.54 -5.13
CA ASP A 91 -8.32 -11.15 -6.29
C ASP A 91 -9.74 -10.65 -6.50
N LYS A 92 -10.51 -10.51 -5.42
CA LYS A 92 -11.89 -10.02 -5.45
C LYS A 92 -11.92 -8.54 -5.86
N LEU A 93 -10.96 -7.75 -5.39
CA LEU A 93 -10.81 -6.35 -5.78
C LEU A 93 -10.43 -6.21 -7.25
N LEU A 94 -9.46 -6.99 -7.73
CA LEU A 94 -9.05 -7.00 -9.13
C LEU A 94 -10.22 -7.38 -10.05
N GLN A 95 -11.00 -8.39 -9.69
CA GLN A 95 -12.22 -8.76 -10.43
C GLN A 95 -13.27 -7.65 -10.43
N LYS A 96 -13.42 -6.93 -9.33
CA LYS A 96 -14.34 -5.80 -9.23
C LYS A 96 -13.92 -4.67 -10.17
N VAL A 97 -12.65 -4.32 -10.17
CA VAL A 97 -12.09 -3.26 -11.03
C VAL A 97 -12.15 -3.61 -12.50
N ALA A 98 -11.93 -4.89 -12.86
CA ALA A 98 -12.03 -5.37 -14.24
C ALA A 98 -13.42 -5.13 -14.85
N LYS A 99 -14.46 -5.11 -14.00
CA LYS A 99 -15.85 -4.91 -14.41
C LYS A 99 -16.33 -3.48 -14.25
N SER A 100 -15.57 -2.62 -13.56
CA SER A 100 -16.00 -1.27 -13.28
C SER A 100 -15.82 -0.39 -14.52
N THR A 101 -16.89 0.32 -14.86
CA THR A 101 -16.88 1.40 -15.85
C THR A 101 -16.92 2.78 -15.19
N ASP A 102 -17.05 2.82 -13.86
CA ASP A 102 -17.13 4.06 -13.09
C ASP A 102 -15.73 4.53 -12.69
N LYS A 103 -15.35 5.71 -13.20
CA LYS A 103 -14.04 6.29 -12.89
C LYS A 103 -13.91 6.67 -11.42
N ASP A 104 -14.98 7.12 -10.78
CA ASP A 104 -14.90 7.50 -9.36
C ASP A 104 -14.66 6.28 -8.47
N GLU A 105 -15.30 5.16 -8.78
CA GLU A 105 -15.07 3.91 -8.07
C GLU A 105 -13.61 3.43 -8.18
N VAL A 106 -12.99 3.61 -9.34
CA VAL A 106 -11.58 3.27 -9.56
C VAL A 106 -10.66 4.18 -8.75
N PHE A 107 -10.89 5.49 -8.76
CA PHE A 107 -10.10 6.42 -7.95
C PHE A 107 -10.34 6.25 -6.44
N ASP A 108 -11.54 5.86 -6.03
CA ASP A 108 -11.87 5.54 -4.63
C ASP A 108 -11.11 4.30 -4.13
N LEU A 109 -10.89 3.32 -5.01
CA LEU A 109 -10.08 2.15 -4.70
C LEU A 109 -8.59 2.50 -4.62
N ALA A 110 -8.08 3.26 -5.59
CA ALA A 110 -6.70 3.76 -5.55
C ALA A 110 -6.45 4.56 -4.27
N GLU A 111 -7.32 5.51 -3.93
CA GLU A 111 -7.18 6.35 -2.73
C GLU A 111 -7.07 5.51 -1.45
N ARG A 112 -7.88 4.46 -1.34
CA ARG A 112 -7.87 3.58 -0.17
C ARG A 112 -6.58 2.76 -0.10
N ALA A 113 -6.09 2.25 -1.23
CA ALA A 113 -4.82 1.54 -1.29
C ALA A 113 -3.66 2.42 -0.82
N GLU A 114 -3.54 3.62 -1.39
CA GLU A 114 -2.49 4.59 -1.04
C GLU A 114 -2.56 5.03 0.43
N ARG A 115 -3.77 5.24 0.96
CA ARG A 115 -3.94 5.61 2.38
C ARG A 115 -3.51 4.48 3.32
N ASP A 116 -3.84 3.23 2.98
CA ASP A 116 -3.41 2.07 3.75
C ASP A 116 -1.88 1.91 3.67
N SER A 117 -1.27 2.10 2.50
CA SER A 117 0.20 2.09 2.34
C SER A 117 0.89 3.13 3.24
N VAL A 118 0.43 4.39 3.22
CA VAL A 118 0.95 5.45 4.10
C VAL A 118 0.86 5.05 5.58
N LEU A 119 -0.31 4.56 6.01
CA LEU A 119 -0.52 4.10 7.38
C LEU A 119 0.48 3.00 7.75
N PHE A 120 0.61 1.98 6.91
CA PHE A 120 1.47 0.85 7.22
C PHE A 120 2.95 1.20 7.21
N VAL A 121 3.40 2.11 6.33
CA VAL A 121 4.79 2.60 6.34
C VAL A 121 5.08 3.35 7.64
N GLU A 122 4.16 4.20 8.12
CA GLU A 122 4.33 4.90 9.39
C GLU A 122 4.39 3.93 10.58
N GLU A 123 3.52 2.92 10.61
CA GLU A 123 3.56 1.87 11.63
C GLU A 123 4.86 1.07 11.59
N LEU A 124 5.34 0.73 10.39
CA LEU A 124 6.60 0.00 10.22
C LEU A 124 7.79 0.80 10.74
N MET A 125 7.87 2.09 10.41
CA MET A 125 8.93 2.98 10.86
C MET A 125 8.89 3.18 12.39
N SER A 126 7.69 3.19 12.98
CA SER A 126 7.50 3.27 14.42
C SER A 126 7.96 1.99 15.14
N LEU A 127 7.62 0.82 14.59
CA LEU A 127 8.00 -0.48 15.14
C LEU A 127 9.50 -0.76 15.00
N PHE A 128 10.10 -0.37 13.87
CA PHE A 128 11.48 -0.71 13.52
C PHE A 128 12.33 0.53 13.21
N PRO A 129 12.53 1.48 14.15
CA PRO A 129 13.19 2.76 13.88
C PRO A 129 14.67 2.61 13.46
N GLY A 130 15.32 1.50 13.82
CA GLY A 130 16.69 1.19 13.43
C GLY A 130 16.83 0.52 12.06
N LEU A 131 15.73 0.13 11.42
CA LEU A 131 15.73 -0.64 10.20
C LEU A 131 15.66 0.29 8.98
N GLN A 132 16.77 0.37 8.22
CA GLN A 132 16.94 1.18 6.99
C GLN A 132 16.05 2.44 6.90
N PRO A 133 16.13 3.38 7.86
CA PRO A 133 15.16 4.48 7.99
C PRO A 133 15.21 5.48 6.83
N ALA A 134 16.26 5.48 6.02
CA ALA A 134 16.34 6.31 4.82
C ALA A 134 15.43 5.77 3.71
N ASP A 135 15.46 4.46 3.46
CA ASP A 135 14.65 3.81 2.43
C ASP A 135 13.16 3.97 2.74
N PHE A 136 12.75 3.74 4.00
CA PHE A 136 11.34 3.92 4.39
C PHE A 136 10.87 5.37 4.34
N LYS A 137 11.75 6.36 4.59
CA LYS A 137 11.39 7.77 4.39
C LYS A 137 11.15 8.10 2.92
N VAL A 138 11.92 7.48 2.01
CA VAL A 138 11.72 7.65 0.57
C VAL A 138 10.37 7.06 0.18
N VAL A 139 10.10 5.80 0.55
CA VAL A 139 8.80 5.14 0.28
C VAL A 139 7.66 5.95 0.88
N LEU A 140 7.72 6.35 2.16
CA LEU A 140 6.67 7.14 2.81
C LEU A 140 6.34 8.44 2.07
N ASN A 141 7.35 9.13 1.55
CA ASN A 141 7.13 10.36 0.80
C ASN A 141 6.51 10.09 -0.58
N GLU A 142 6.89 8.98 -1.22
CA GLU A 142 6.35 8.55 -2.51
C GLU A 142 4.88 8.13 -2.37
N GLU A 143 4.53 7.31 -1.39
CA GLU A 143 3.14 6.93 -1.05
C GLU A 143 2.26 8.15 -0.73
N LYS A 144 2.81 9.13 0.02
CA LYS A 144 2.11 10.40 0.29
C LYS A 144 1.87 11.22 -0.97
N ASP A 145 2.84 11.24 -1.89
CA ASP A 145 2.70 11.91 -3.18
C ASP A 145 1.70 11.18 -4.09
N HIS A 146 1.73 9.85 -4.13
CA HIS A 146 0.76 9.03 -4.84
C HIS A 146 -0.66 9.28 -4.35
N LEU A 147 -0.90 9.23 -3.02
CA LEU A 147 -2.19 9.58 -2.41
C LEU A 147 -2.66 10.98 -2.83
N ALA A 148 -1.77 11.97 -2.79
CA ALA A 148 -2.10 13.35 -3.18
C ALA A 148 -2.48 13.44 -4.68
N GLN A 149 -1.73 12.78 -5.55
CA GLN A 149 -2.02 12.72 -6.98
C GLN A 149 -3.36 12.02 -7.27
N VAL A 150 -3.65 10.91 -6.60
CA VAL A 150 -4.93 10.17 -6.73
C VAL A 150 -6.10 11.05 -6.29
N LEU A 151 -6.01 11.69 -5.12
CA LEU A 151 -7.06 12.59 -4.62
C LEU A 151 -7.31 13.79 -5.55
N SER A 152 -6.23 14.39 -6.07
CA SER A 152 -6.31 15.48 -7.04
C SER A 152 -7.06 15.06 -8.30
N ARG A 153 -6.68 13.93 -8.91
CA ARG A 153 -7.34 13.41 -10.11
C ARG A 153 -8.79 12.99 -9.87
N ARG A 154 -9.08 12.40 -8.71
CA ARG A 154 -10.45 12.07 -8.31
C ARG A 154 -11.32 13.33 -8.25
N THR A 155 -10.80 14.39 -7.66
CA THR A 155 -11.49 15.68 -7.54
C THR A 155 -11.74 16.30 -8.91
N GLU A 156 -10.74 16.31 -9.79
CA GLU A 156 -10.86 16.79 -11.18
C GLU A 156 -11.92 15.99 -11.96
N ASN A 157 -11.95 14.67 -11.78
CA ASN A 157 -12.94 13.79 -12.40
C ASN A 157 -14.37 14.13 -11.92
N LYS A 158 -14.57 14.34 -10.61
CA LYS A 158 -15.87 14.76 -10.06
C LYS A 158 -16.30 16.13 -10.60
N LEU A 159 -15.41 17.12 -10.60
CA LEU A 159 -15.70 18.46 -11.13
C LEU A 159 -16.07 18.44 -12.62
N THR A 160 -15.41 17.60 -13.41
CA THR A 160 -15.73 17.43 -14.83
C THR A 160 -17.10 16.79 -15.01
N SER A 161 -17.44 15.79 -14.18
CA SER A 161 -18.76 15.12 -14.23
C SER A 161 -19.93 16.02 -13.82
N LEU A 162 -19.69 17.00 -12.94
CA LEU A 162 -20.68 17.99 -12.47
C LEU A 162 -20.85 19.19 -13.41
N ARG A 163 -19.93 19.40 -14.36
CA ARG A 163 -20.01 20.47 -15.37
C ARG A 163 -20.81 20.07 -16.62
N LEU A 164 -21.56 18.98 -16.54
CA LEU A 164 -22.54 18.53 -17.53
C LEU A 164 -23.94 19.03 -17.16
#